data_AF-A0A517SZ91-F1
#
_entry.id   AF-A0A517SZ91-F1
#
_cell.length_a   1.000
_cell.length_b   1.000
_cell.length_c   1.000
_cell.angle_alpha   90.00
_cell.angle_beta   90.00
_cell.angle_gamma   90.00
#
_symmetry.space_group_name_H-M   'P 1'
#
loop_
_entity.id
_entity.type
_entity.pdbx_description
1 polymer ?
#
loop_
_entity_poly.entity_id
_entity_poly.type
_entity_poly.pdbx_seq_one_letter_code
_entity_poly.pdbx_strand_id
1 'polypeptide(L)'
;MFSRRHLLSFAALAALASTATIPCVQAQDAATGKHLMILSGQSNMAGMDPNASFTPAVEKQFGKQHVIVVKHARGGQPIRRWYKQWQPSSGQAVSNPDSRGDLYDALMESVSKAIEGEEISSVTFVWMQGERDAKTNEVAVYQDSLKGLVQQIRDDLKQDQVNVVIGKLGAGQLKGRPWSQNWAKLRKVQEEACSEDPRWTLVDCDDLEMKKDQLHFTPEGYKGMGQRFAEAAIKLISQ
;
A
#
# COMPACT_ATOMS: atom_id res chain seq x y z
N MET A 1 -40.82 -30.46 -84.34
CA MET A 1 -41.25 -30.28 -82.94
C MET A 1 -40.00 -30.31 -82.07
N PHE A 2 -39.79 -29.27 -81.22
CA PHE A 2 -38.65 -29.03 -80.30
C PHE A 2 -37.29 -28.75 -80.96
N SER A 3 -36.70 -27.54 -81.00
CA SER A 3 -36.43 -26.44 -80.04
C SER A 3 -35.48 -26.79 -78.89
N ARG A 4 -34.27 -26.19 -78.91
CA ARG A 4 -33.39 -25.79 -77.77
C ARG A 4 -32.05 -25.28 -78.34
N ARG A 5 -31.86 -23.97 -78.58
CA ARG A 5 -31.42 -22.89 -77.66
C ARG A 5 -30.09 -23.17 -76.94
N HIS A 6 -29.10 -22.36 -77.30
CA HIS A 6 -27.77 -22.22 -76.72
C HIS A 6 -27.82 -21.88 -75.22
N LEU A 7 -26.98 -22.55 -74.42
CA LEU A 7 -26.63 -22.11 -73.07
C LEU A 7 -25.26 -21.44 -73.11
N LEU A 8 -25.27 -20.13 -72.83
CA LEU A 8 -24.12 -19.36 -72.39
C LEU A 8 -23.95 -19.60 -70.88
N SER A 9 -22.82 -20.16 -70.45
CA SER A 9 -22.45 -20.22 -69.03
C SER A 9 -21.90 -18.86 -68.59
N PHE A 10 -22.67 -18.14 -67.77
CA PHE A 10 -22.15 -17.05 -66.94
C PHE A 10 -21.75 -17.64 -65.58
N ALA A 11 -20.46 -17.58 -65.26
CA ALA A 11 -19.97 -17.85 -63.91
C ALA A 11 -20.28 -16.64 -63.01
N ALA A 12 -21.16 -16.82 -62.02
CA ALA A 12 -21.42 -15.82 -60.99
C ALA A 12 -20.41 -15.97 -59.86
N LEU A 13 -19.61 -14.92 -59.64
CA LEU A 13 -18.66 -14.79 -58.54
C LEU A 13 -19.44 -14.50 -57.24
N ALA A 14 -19.44 -15.42 -56.27
CA ALA A 14 -20.02 -15.19 -54.95
C ALA A 14 -19.01 -14.45 -54.07
N ALA A 15 -19.26 -13.18 -53.78
CA ALA A 15 -18.50 -12.40 -52.80
C ALA A 15 -19.04 -12.70 -51.39
N LEU A 16 -18.24 -13.41 -50.58
CA LEU A 16 -18.48 -13.60 -49.15
C LEU A 16 -18.05 -12.33 -48.40
N ALA A 17 -19.01 -11.51 -47.99
CA ALA A 17 -18.78 -10.40 -47.07
C ALA A 17 -18.73 -10.94 -45.64
N SER A 18 -17.52 -11.13 -45.10
CA SER A 18 -17.30 -11.44 -43.69
C SER A 18 -17.47 -10.15 -42.87
N THR A 19 -18.61 -9.99 -42.19
CA THR A 19 -18.79 -8.92 -41.21
C THR A 19 -18.01 -9.26 -39.95
N ALA A 20 -16.85 -8.64 -39.77
CA ALA A 20 -16.13 -8.68 -38.50
C ALA A 20 -16.94 -7.92 -37.44
N THR A 21 -17.57 -8.64 -36.52
CA THR A 21 -18.16 -8.05 -35.32
C THR A 21 -17.03 -7.62 -34.40
N ILE A 22 -16.79 -6.31 -34.29
CA ILE A 22 -15.92 -5.74 -33.27
C ILE A 22 -16.62 -5.97 -31.92
N PRO A 23 -16.04 -6.73 -30.98
CA PRO A 23 -16.61 -6.84 -29.66
C PRO A 23 -16.56 -5.47 -29.00
N CYS A 24 -17.74 -4.94 -28.67
CA CYS A 24 -17.90 -3.80 -27.80
C CYS A 24 -17.31 -4.18 -26.44
N VAL A 25 -16.16 -3.62 -26.09
CA VAL A 25 -15.61 -3.70 -24.74
C VAL A 25 -16.63 -3.00 -23.84
N GLN A 26 -17.34 -3.78 -23.03
CA GLN A 26 -18.16 -3.23 -21.96
C GLN A 26 -17.23 -2.45 -21.04
N ALA A 27 -17.50 -1.16 -20.87
CA ALA A 27 -16.87 -0.36 -19.83
C ALA A 27 -17.12 -1.09 -18.50
N GLN A 28 -16.04 -1.46 -17.81
CA GLN A 28 -16.13 -1.82 -16.40
C GLN A 28 -16.81 -0.64 -15.70
N ASP A 29 -17.94 -0.90 -15.06
CA ASP A 29 -18.58 0.06 -14.17
C ASP A 29 -17.49 0.62 -13.24
N ALA A 30 -17.25 1.92 -13.35
CA ALA A 30 -16.34 2.61 -12.45
C ALA A 30 -16.87 2.35 -11.04
N ALA A 31 -16.09 1.64 -10.22
CA ALA A 31 -16.47 1.33 -8.85
C ALA A 31 -16.97 2.60 -8.17
N THR A 32 -18.23 2.59 -7.72
CA THR A 32 -18.92 3.77 -7.18
C THR A 32 -18.33 4.24 -5.86
N GLY A 33 -17.58 3.37 -5.18
CA GLY A 33 -16.91 3.65 -3.92
C GLY A 33 -15.55 4.35 -4.04
N LYS A 34 -15.13 4.98 -2.94
CA LYS A 34 -13.86 5.69 -2.79
C LYS A 34 -12.71 4.75 -2.44
N HIS A 35 -11.51 5.11 -2.90
CA HIS A 35 -10.26 4.47 -2.51
C HIS A 35 -9.75 5.08 -1.20
N LEU A 36 -9.76 4.30 -0.13
CA LEU A 36 -9.22 4.69 1.17
C LEU A 36 -7.71 4.42 1.23
N MET A 37 -6.94 5.47 1.51
CA MET A 37 -5.49 5.43 1.72
C MET A 37 -5.19 5.71 3.20
N ILE A 38 -4.70 4.70 3.92
CA ILE A 38 -4.38 4.78 5.35
C ILE A 38 -2.86 4.87 5.50
N LEU A 39 -2.33 6.03 5.87
CA LEU A 39 -0.89 6.28 6.04
C LEU A 39 -0.54 6.23 7.54
N SER A 40 0.29 5.27 7.94
CA SER A 40 0.69 5.12 9.34
C SER A 40 2.12 4.63 9.54
N GLY A 41 2.61 4.77 10.78
CA GLY A 41 3.96 4.38 11.16
C GLY A 41 4.66 5.42 12.03
N GLN A 42 5.98 5.43 12.00
CA GLN A 42 6.79 6.31 12.85
C GLN A 42 7.73 7.20 12.05
N SER A 43 8.31 8.17 12.74
CA SER A 43 9.47 8.96 12.32
C SER A 43 9.36 9.48 10.88
N ASN A 44 9.91 8.79 9.88
CA ASN A 44 9.82 9.20 8.48
C ASN A 44 8.38 9.30 7.97
N MET A 45 7.47 8.39 8.35
CA MET A 45 6.05 8.53 8.03
C MET A 45 5.46 9.78 8.70
N ALA A 46 5.81 10.04 9.96
CA ALA A 46 5.33 11.22 10.68
C ALA A 46 5.80 12.51 10.00
N GLY A 47 7.06 12.55 9.55
CA GLY A 47 7.67 13.71 8.88
C GLY A 47 7.19 13.98 7.45
N MET A 48 6.71 12.97 6.73
CA MET A 48 6.26 13.11 5.34
C MET A 48 4.87 13.73 5.24
N ASP A 49 4.76 14.92 4.67
CA ASP A 49 3.46 15.52 4.37
C ASP A 49 2.83 14.88 3.13
N PRO A 50 1.67 14.19 3.26
CA PRO A 50 1.04 13.56 2.11
C PRO A 50 0.60 14.57 1.04
N ASN A 51 0.30 15.81 1.40
CA ASN A 51 -0.13 16.84 0.44
C ASN A 51 1.01 17.34 -0.45
N ALA A 52 2.27 17.09 -0.09
CA ALA A 52 3.42 17.49 -0.89
C ALA A 52 3.63 16.62 -2.14
N SER A 53 3.13 15.38 -2.15
CA SER A 53 3.35 14.44 -3.27
C SER A 53 2.36 13.28 -3.32
N PHE A 54 2.08 12.61 -2.20
CA PHE A 54 1.22 11.42 -2.17
C PHE A 54 -0.22 11.73 -2.60
N THR A 55 -0.90 12.63 -1.89
CA THR A 55 -2.31 12.97 -2.14
C THR A 55 -2.52 13.50 -3.56
N PRO A 56 -1.73 14.46 -4.07
CA PRO A 56 -1.90 14.93 -5.45
C PRO A 56 -1.74 13.81 -6.50
N ALA A 57 -0.84 12.84 -6.26
CA ALA A 57 -0.63 11.75 -7.20
C ALA A 57 -1.84 10.78 -7.26
N VAL A 58 -2.38 10.38 -6.11
CA VAL A 58 -3.57 9.51 -6.07
C VAL A 58 -4.83 10.23 -6.54
N GLU A 59 -5.01 11.51 -6.20
CA GLU A 59 -6.14 12.33 -6.69
C GLU A 59 -6.06 12.54 -8.20
N LYS A 60 -4.86 12.70 -8.76
CA LYS A 60 -4.66 12.79 -10.22
C LYS A 60 -5.08 11.51 -10.92
N GLN A 61 -4.81 10.35 -10.32
CA GLN A 61 -5.12 9.05 -10.92
C GLN A 61 -6.61 8.71 -10.82
N PHE A 62 -7.20 8.85 -9.64
CA PHE A 62 -8.55 8.36 -9.35
C PHE A 62 -9.62 9.45 -9.36
N GLY A 63 -9.22 10.72 -9.35
CA GLY A 63 -10.11 11.86 -9.13
C GLY A 63 -10.26 12.18 -7.65
N LYS A 64 -10.21 13.46 -7.30
CA LYS A 64 -10.26 13.95 -5.92
C LYS A 64 -11.49 13.47 -5.14
N GLN A 65 -12.63 13.38 -5.80
CA GLN A 65 -13.89 12.90 -5.21
C GLN A 65 -13.90 11.39 -4.93
N HIS A 66 -12.95 10.62 -5.46
CA HIS A 66 -12.88 9.16 -5.30
C HIS A 66 -11.76 8.71 -4.35
N VAL A 67 -11.10 9.64 -3.65
CA VAL A 67 -9.99 9.31 -2.75
C VAL A 67 -10.28 9.85 -1.34
N ILE A 68 -9.99 9.03 -0.34
CA ILE A 68 -9.92 9.44 1.06
C ILE A 68 -8.50 9.15 1.53
N VAL A 69 -7.78 10.17 2.03
CA VAL A 69 -6.45 10.00 2.61
C VAL A 69 -6.52 10.30 4.11
N VAL A 70 -6.20 9.30 4.93
CA VAL A 70 -6.08 9.44 6.39
C VAL A 70 -4.66 9.16 6.79
N LYS A 71 -4.05 10.07 7.55
CA LYS A 71 -2.72 9.89 8.10
C LYS A 71 -2.73 9.98 9.62
N HIS A 72 -2.19 8.96 10.29
CA HIS A 72 -1.88 9.02 11.70
C HIS A 72 -0.55 8.31 11.97
N ALA A 73 0.46 9.07 12.37
CA ALA A 73 1.82 8.57 12.57
C ALA A 73 2.51 9.34 13.70
N ARG A 74 3.40 8.67 14.45
CA ARG A 74 4.07 9.26 15.62
C ARG A 74 5.53 8.86 15.70
N GLY A 75 6.40 9.84 15.93
CA GLY A 75 7.86 9.66 16.01
C GLY A 75 8.31 8.66 17.08
N GLY A 76 9.25 7.78 16.70
CA GLY A 76 9.99 6.92 17.63
C GLY A 76 9.18 5.87 18.39
N GLN A 77 8.06 5.38 17.81
CA GLN A 77 7.16 4.42 18.44
C GLN A 77 7.35 2.98 17.92
N PRO A 78 7.29 1.96 18.80
CA PRO A 78 7.35 0.55 18.42
C PRO A 78 6.03 0.03 17.84
N ILE A 79 6.09 -1.03 17.02
CA ILE A 79 4.89 -1.62 16.37
C ILE A 79 3.83 -2.09 17.38
N ARG A 80 4.21 -2.43 18.61
CA ARG A 80 3.29 -2.80 19.71
C ARG A 80 2.21 -1.75 20.01
N ARG A 81 2.44 -0.49 19.63
CA ARG A 81 1.45 0.60 19.81
C ARG A 81 0.39 0.61 18.72
N TRP A 82 0.59 -0.17 17.66
CA TRP A 82 -0.36 -0.42 16.60
C TRP A 82 -0.99 -1.81 16.68
N TYR A 83 -0.22 -2.86 17.01
CA TYR A 83 -0.78 -4.21 17.08
C TYR A 83 -1.24 -4.55 18.51
N LYS A 84 -2.56 -4.69 18.70
CA LYS A 84 -3.17 -4.93 20.03
C LYS A 84 -2.75 -6.24 20.68
N GLN A 85 -2.52 -7.29 19.89
CA GLN A 85 -2.14 -8.61 20.40
C GLN A 85 -0.62 -8.82 20.43
N TRP A 86 0.17 -7.75 20.22
CA TRP A 86 1.63 -7.81 20.25
C TRP A 86 2.14 -8.47 21.53
N GLN A 87 3.14 -9.34 21.39
CA GLN A 87 3.87 -9.92 22.52
C GLN A 87 5.38 -9.72 22.36
N PRO A 88 6.11 -9.52 23.47
CA PRO A 88 7.56 -9.30 23.46
C PRO A 88 8.30 -10.58 23.07
N SER A 89 9.36 -10.43 22.28
CA SER A 89 10.23 -11.56 21.88
C SER A 89 10.92 -12.24 23.05
N SER A 90 11.19 -11.49 24.13
CA SER A 90 11.82 -12.00 25.36
C SER A 90 10.86 -12.76 26.27
N GLY A 91 9.55 -12.70 26.02
CA GLY A 91 8.50 -13.17 26.94
C GLY A 91 8.35 -12.31 28.20
N GLN A 92 9.18 -11.28 28.40
CA GLN A 92 9.12 -10.41 29.57
C GLN A 92 8.15 -9.24 29.34
N ALA A 93 7.34 -8.92 30.35
CA ALA A 93 6.43 -7.78 30.28
C ALA A 93 7.18 -6.48 29.92
N VAL A 94 6.62 -5.72 28.99
CA VAL A 94 7.19 -4.42 28.60
C VAL A 94 6.80 -3.33 29.58
N SER A 95 7.66 -2.33 29.71
CA SER A 95 7.31 -1.09 30.41
C SER A 95 6.12 -0.40 29.72
N ASN A 96 5.13 -0.01 30.53
CA ASN A 96 3.87 0.63 30.12
C ASN A 96 2.98 -0.22 29.18
N PRO A 97 2.43 -1.35 29.65
CA PRO A 97 1.56 -2.22 28.86
C PRO A 97 0.26 -1.53 28.39
N ASP A 98 -0.18 -0.50 29.12
CA ASP A 98 -1.38 0.30 28.82
C ASP A 98 -1.26 1.08 27.50
N SER A 99 -0.04 1.18 26.96
CA SER A 99 0.27 1.85 25.70
C SER A 99 0.23 0.92 24.48
N ARG A 100 -0.34 -0.28 24.61
CA ARG A 100 -0.46 -1.25 23.52
C ARG A 100 -1.70 -0.95 22.69
N GLY A 101 -1.54 -0.85 21.37
CA GLY A 101 -2.65 -0.61 20.44
C GLY A 101 -3.30 0.79 20.46
N ASP A 102 -2.90 1.71 21.33
CA ASP A 102 -3.56 3.02 21.43
C ASP A 102 -3.27 3.95 20.23
N LEU A 103 -2.16 3.78 19.48
CA LEU A 103 -2.01 4.51 18.19
C LEU A 103 -2.87 3.92 17.10
N TYR A 104 -3.18 2.62 17.21
CA TYR A 104 -4.15 2.01 16.33
C TYR A 104 -5.55 2.52 16.63
N ASP A 105 -5.93 2.63 17.90
CA ASP A 105 -7.24 3.19 18.27
C ASP A 105 -7.39 4.63 17.74
N ALA A 106 -6.38 5.47 17.90
CA ALA A 106 -6.38 6.83 17.36
C ALA A 106 -6.38 6.86 15.81
N LEU A 107 -5.68 5.92 15.16
CA LEU A 107 -5.72 5.77 13.70
C LEU A 107 -7.14 5.40 13.24
N MET A 108 -7.74 4.37 13.84
CA MET A 108 -9.07 3.87 13.45
C MET A 108 -10.20 4.84 13.81
N GLU A 109 -10.06 5.63 14.86
CA GLU A 109 -10.97 6.75 15.12
C GLU A 109 -10.95 7.75 13.96
N SER A 110 -9.76 8.10 13.47
CA SER A 110 -9.60 9.02 12.34
C SER A 110 -10.13 8.41 11.03
N VAL A 111 -9.87 7.11 10.81
CA VAL A 111 -10.39 6.37 9.65
C VAL A 111 -11.91 6.30 9.68
N SER A 112 -12.49 5.89 10.81
CA SER A 112 -13.95 5.76 10.98
C SER A 112 -14.67 7.07 10.71
N LYS A 113 -14.13 8.21 11.17
CA LYS A 113 -14.70 9.53 10.89
C LYS A 113 -14.59 9.91 9.42
N ALA A 114 -13.47 9.56 8.76
CA ALA A 114 -13.23 9.93 7.37
C ALA A 114 -14.07 9.13 6.37
N ILE A 115 -14.53 7.93 6.74
CA ILE A 115 -15.32 7.04 5.87
C ILE A 115 -16.82 7.02 6.25
N GLU A 116 -17.25 7.83 7.21
CA GLU A 116 -18.64 7.85 7.65
C GLU A 116 -19.58 8.25 6.49
N GLY A 117 -20.52 7.36 6.16
CA GLY A 117 -21.46 7.55 5.06
C GLY A 117 -20.87 7.34 3.65
N GLU A 118 -19.62 6.93 3.56
CA GLU A 118 -18.92 6.70 2.29
C GLU A 118 -18.93 5.22 1.91
N GLU A 119 -19.17 4.94 0.62
CA GLU A 119 -18.92 3.60 0.07
C GLU A 119 -17.42 3.46 -0.20
N ILE A 120 -16.77 2.42 0.32
CA ILE A 120 -15.32 2.17 0.13
C ILE A 120 -15.11 1.04 -0.86
N SER A 121 -14.45 1.35 -1.99
CA SER A 121 -14.17 0.38 -3.07
C SER A 121 -12.86 -0.38 -2.85
N SER A 122 -11.88 0.25 -2.21
CA SER A 122 -10.59 -0.38 -1.90
C SER A 122 -9.95 0.25 -0.69
N VAL A 123 -9.15 -0.53 0.04
CA VAL A 123 -8.32 -0.04 1.14
C VAL A 123 -6.85 -0.30 0.82
N THR A 124 -6.02 0.74 0.94
CA THR A 124 -4.56 0.63 0.89
C THR A 124 -3.95 1.13 2.19
N PHE A 125 -3.23 0.27 2.89
CA PHE A 125 -2.45 0.59 4.07
C PHE A 125 -1.00 0.88 3.70
N VAL A 126 -0.57 2.13 3.89
CA VAL A 126 0.80 2.60 3.62
C VAL A 126 1.53 2.71 4.95
N TRP A 127 2.56 1.90 5.13
CA TRP A 127 3.28 1.70 6.39
C TRP A 127 4.75 2.06 6.25
N MET A 128 5.26 2.93 7.13
CA MET A 128 6.71 3.08 7.30
C MET A 128 7.08 3.19 8.77
N GLN A 129 7.70 2.13 9.27
CA GLN A 129 8.11 1.97 10.65
C GLN A 129 9.15 0.84 10.72
N GLY A 130 9.79 0.69 11.88
CA GLY A 130 10.69 -0.42 12.20
C GLY A 130 11.89 0.02 13.01
N GLU A 131 12.25 1.31 12.94
CA GLU A 131 13.42 1.91 13.58
C GLU A 131 13.47 1.64 15.08
N ARG A 132 12.33 1.80 15.77
CA ARG A 132 12.23 1.52 17.20
C ARG A 132 12.42 0.03 17.51
N ASP A 133 11.76 -0.86 16.80
CA ASP A 133 11.83 -2.31 17.05
C ASP A 133 13.22 -2.87 16.75
N ALA A 134 13.90 -2.35 15.72
CA ALA A 134 15.31 -2.64 15.49
C ALA A 134 16.20 -2.16 16.66
N LYS A 135 15.96 -0.94 17.15
CA LYS A 135 16.69 -0.37 18.29
C LYS A 135 16.46 -1.13 19.60
N THR A 136 15.25 -1.65 19.84
CA THR A 136 14.89 -2.36 21.08
C THR A 136 14.98 -3.88 20.97
N ASN A 137 15.52 -4.41 19.86
CA ASN A 137 15.73 -5.83 19.63
C ASN A 137 14.43 -6.67 19.60
N GLU A 138 13.35 -6.12 19.04
CA GLU A 138 12.06 -6.81 18.87
C GLU A 138 11.85 -7.33 17.44
N VAL A 139 12.94 -7.52 16.69
CA VAL A 139 12.89 -7.94 15.28
C VAL A 139 12.23 -9.31 15.12
N ALA A 140 12.42 -10.21 16.09
CA ALA A 140 11.92 -11.59 16.02
C ALA A 140 10.39 -11.69 15.98
N VAL A 141 9.67 -10.71 16.50
CA VAL A 141 8.19 -10.68 16.51
C VAL A 141 7.62 -9.72 15.46
N TYR A 142 8.47 -9.04 14.69
CA TYR A 142 8.05 -7.93 13.85
C TYR A 142 7.16 -8.38 12.69
N GLN A 143 7.50 -9.49 12.02
CA GLN A 143 6.75 -9.99 10.88
C GLN A 143 5.31 -10.36 11.27
N ASP A 144 5.16 -11.17 12.32
CA ASP A 144 3.86 -11.59 12.85
C ASP A 144 3.06 -10.40 13.36
N SER A 145 3.73 -9.42 13.98
CA SER A 145 3.08 -8.20 14.43
C SER A 145 2.55 -7.35 13.26
N LEU A 146 3.29 -7.29 12.16
CA LEU A 146 2.88 -6.56 10.95
C LEU A 146 1.71 -7.26 10.26
N LYS A 147 1.76 -8.59 10.13
CA LYS A 147 0.64 -9.39 9.62
C LYS A 147 -0.60 -9.26 10.49
N GLY A 148 -0.43 -9.34 11.81
CA GLY A 148 -1.50 -9.16 12.79
C GLY A 148 -2.12 -7.77 12.75
N LEU A 149 -1.31 -6.72 12.58
CA LEU A 149 -1.78 -5.35 12.37
C LEU A 149 -2.64 -5.25 11.10
N VAL A 150 -2.18 -5.79 9.98
CA VAL A 150 -2.96 -5.76 8.73
C VAL A 150 -4.25 -6.57 8.87
N GLN A 151 -4.20 -7.74 9.54
CA GLN A 151 -5.41 -8.51 9.81
C GLN A 151 -6.42 -7.72 10.67
N GLN A 152 -5.94 -7.00 11.67
CA GLN A 152 -6.77 -6.14 12.50
C GLN A 152 -7.49 -5.05 11.68
N ILE A 153 -6.79 -4.44 10.70
CA ILE A 153 -7.38 -3.48 9.77
C ILE A 153 -8.45 -4.14 8.90
N ARG A 154 -8.17 -5.35 8.38
CA ARG A 154 -9.13 -6.13 7.58
C ARG A 154 -10.41 -6.40 8.38
N ASP A 155 -10.26 -6.84 9.63
CA ASP A 155 -11.37 -7.18 10.53
C ASP A 155 -12.21 -5.95 10.88
N ASP A 156 -11.57 -4.85 11.31
CA ASP A 156 -12.27 -3.64 11.77
C ASP A 156 -12.98 -2.91 10.61
N LEU A 157 -12.39 -2.94 9.40
CA LEU A 157 -13.01 -2.34 8.20
C LEU A 157 -13.93 -3.30 7.46
N LYS A 158 -13.96 -4.59 7.83
CA LYS A 158 -14.66 -5.66 7.10
C LYS A 158 -14.24 -5.72 5.63
N GLN A 159 -12.94 -5.61 5.39
CA GLN A 159 -12.32 -5.56 4.08
C GLN A 159 -11.24 -6.63 4.00
N ASP A 160 -11.56 -7.80 3.45
CA ASP A 160 -10.61 -8.91 3.36
C ASP A 160 -9.40 -8.59 2.46
N GLN A 161 -9.63 -7.74 1.45
CA GLN A 161 -8.65 -7.39 0.43
C GLN A 161 -8.04 -6.01 0.72
N VAL A 162 -7.12 -5.95 1.68
CA VAL A 162 -6.31 -4.75 1.96
C VAL A 162 -5.00 -4.83 1.19
N ASN A 163 -4.72 -3.80 0.38
CA ASN A 163 -3.43 -3.57 -0.25
C ASN A 163 -2.45 -2.99 0.77
N VAL A 164 -1.17 -3.37 0.71
CA VAL A 164 -0.16 -2.93 1.67
C VAL A 164 1.07 -2.40 0.95
N VAL A 165 1.47 -1.18 1.29
CA VAL A 165 2.69 -0.54 0.79
C VAL A 165 3.63 -0.33 1.98
N ILE A 166 4.79 -0.98 1.99
CA ILE A 166 5.77 -0.86 3.08
C ILE A 166 6.98 -0.06 2.61
N GLY A 167 7.29 1.03 3.30
CA GLY A 167 8.54 1.76 3.14
C GLY A 167 9.70 1.03 3.81
N LYS A 168 10.68 0.61 3.03
CA LYS A 168 11.87 -0.08 3.53
C LYS A 168 12.73 0.86 4.37
N LEU A 169 13.17 0.41 5.55
CA LEU A 169 14.16 1.16 6.34
C LEU A 169 15.47 1.26 5.59
N GLY A 170 16.15 2.42 5.51
CA GLY A 170 17.29 2.60 4.61
C GLY A 170 18.53 1.75 4.93
N ALA A 171 19.28 1.27 3.91
CA ALA A 171 20.41 0.34 4.07
C ALA A 171 21.60 0.95 4.82
N GLY A 172 21.86 2.24 4.57
CA GLY A 172 22.95 3.00 5.17
C GLY A 172 22.59 3.71 6.47
N GLN A 173 21.30 3.70 6.85
CA GLN A 173 20.83 4.41 8.03
C GLN A 173 21.47 3.84 9.28
N LEU A 174 22.01 4.73 10.12
CA LEU A 174 22.59 4.38 11.42
C LEU A 174 23.75 3.35 11.36
N LYS A 175 24.49 3.29 10.24
CA LYS A 175 25.69 2.44 10.14
C LYS A 175 26.67 2.74 11.29
N GLY A 176 27.21 1.69 11.91
CA GLY A 176 28.12 1.81 13.07
C GLY A 176 27.43 1.99 14.42
N ARG A 177 26.09 2.07 14.49
CA ARG A 177 25.36 2.00 15.77
C ARG A 177 25.34 0.58 16.34
N PRO A 178 25.25 0.41 17.68
CA PRO A 178 25.21 -0.91 18.33
C PRO A 178 24.09 -1.84 17.81
N TRP A 179 22.96 -1.28 17.35
CA TRP A 179 21.81 -2.03 16.84
C TRP A 179 21.79 -2.18 15.30
N SER A 180 22.89 -1.89 14.60
CA SER A 180 22.97 -1.98 13.13
C SER A 180 22.69 -3.38 12.58
N GLN A 181 23.03 -4.44 13.33
CA GLN A 181 22.66 -5.82 12.95
C GLN A 181 21.15 -6.05 12.98
N ASN A 182 20.47 -5.52 14.00
CA ASN A 182 19.01 -5.62 14.10
C ASN A 182 18.32 -4.82 13.00
N TRP A 183 18.91 -3.70 12.60
CA TRP A 183 18.44 -2.91 11.46
C TRP A 183 18.46 -3.72 10.16
N ALA A 184 19.60 -4.37 9.86
CA ALA A 184 19.73 -5.22 8.67
C ALA A 184 18.76 -6.41 8.71
N LYS A 185 18.56 -7.03 9.88
CA LYS A 185 17.57 -8.11 10.05
C LYS A 185 16.15 -7.62 9.81
N LEU A 186 15.78 -6.44 10.34
CA LEU A 186 14.43 -5.91 10.18
C LEU A 186 14.13 -5.52 8.73
N ARG A 187 15.11 -5.02 7.97
CA ARG A 187 14.98 -4.84 6.51
C ARG A 187 14.62 -6.14 5.79
N LYS A 188 15.28 -7.25 6.14
CA LYS A 188 14.96 -8.57 5.55
C LYS A 188 13.55 -9.02 5.92
N VAL A 189 13.14 -8.83 7.16
CA VAL A 189 11.76 -9.13 7.59
C VAL A 189 10.72 -8.33 6.80
N GLN A 190 11.01 -7.05 6.47
CA GLN A 190 10.13 -6.24 5.62
C GLN A 190 10.05 -6.79 4.18
N GLU A 191 11.19 -7.23 3.62
CA GLU A 191 11.23 -7.89 2.30
C GLU A 191 10.44 -9.21 2.30
N GLU A 192 10.67 -10.06 3.29
CA GLU A 192 10.02 -11.36 3.47
C GLU A 192 8.50 -11.20 3.62
N ALA A 193 8.03 -10.26 4.43
CA ALA A 193 6.61 -9.98 4.60
C ALA A 193 5.91 -9.62 3.28
N CYS A 194 6.54 -8.82 2.41
CA CYS A 194 5.97 -8.48 1.11
C CYS A 194 6.03 -9.63 0.10
N SER A 195 6.90 -10.62 0.29
CA SER A 195 7.02 -11.75 -0.64
C SER A 195 5.91 -12.79 -0.50
N GLU A 196 5.18 -12.79 0.61
CA GLU A 196 4.17 -13.80 0.93
C GLU A 196 2.76 -13.47 0.40
N ASP A 197 2.46 -12.21 0.12
CA ASP A 197 1.13 -11.75 -0.30
C ASP A 197 1.26 -10.81 -1.52
N PRO A 198 0.66 -11.13 -2.68
CA PRO A 198 0.77 -10.30 -3.89
C PRO A 198 0.15 -8.91 -3.73
N ARG A 199 -0.68 -8.68 -2.70
CA ARG A 199 -1.23 -7.36 -2.37
C ARG A 199 -0.27 -6.50 -1.55
N TRP A 200 0.91 -7.02 -1.23
CA TRP A 200 1.93 -6.32 -0.46
C TRP A 200 3.08 -5.96 -1.39
N THR A 201 3.55 -4.72 -1.29
CA THR A 201 4.72 -4.26 -2.02
C THR A 201 5.67 -3.51 -1.11
N LEU A 202 6.95 -3.73 -1.33
CA LEU A 202 8.01 -2.99 -0.67
C LEU A 202 8.44 -1.83 -1.56
N VAL A 203 8.58 -0.65 -0.97
CA VAL A 203 9.12 0.55 -1.62
C VAL A 203 10.52 0.79 -1.09
N ASP A 204 11.49 0.75 -2.01
CA ASP A 204 12.86 1.11 -1.70
C ASP A 204 13.00 2.63 -1.53
N CYS A 205 13.72 3.03 -0.49
CA CYS A 205 13.97 4.41 -0.09
C CYS A 205 15.47 4.71 0.07
N ASP A 206 16.35 3.79 -0.35
CA ASP A 206 17.80 3.84 -0.10
C ASP A 206 18.50 5.04 -0.74
N ASP A 207 17.98 5.54 -1.87
CA ASP A 207 18.52 6.66 -2.64
C ASP A 207 17.86 8.02 -2.30
N LEU A 208 16.89 8.04 -1.38
CA LEU A 208 16.22 9.28 -0.99
C LEU A 208 17.14 10.17 -0.15
N GLU A 209 17.07 11.48 -0.38
CA GLU A 209 17.94 12.44 0.28
C GLU A 209 17.70 12.47 1.80
N MET A 210 18.79 12.36 2.54
CA MET A 210 18.79 12.22 4.00
C MET A 210 19.31 13.47 4.69
N LYS A 211 18.76 13.76 5.87
CA LYS A 211 19.37 14.71 6.80
C LYS A 211 20.71 14.17 7.29
N LYS A 212 21.53 15.07 7.82
CA LYS A 212 22.84 14.77 8.42
C LYS A 212 22.78 13.79 9.60
N ASP A 213 21.60 13.57 10.19
CA ASP A 213 21.39 12.60 11.28
C ASP A 213 21.38 11.13 10.81
N GLN A 214 21.37 10.89 9.49
CA GLN A 214 21.36 9.57 8.86
C GLN A 214 20.16 8.70 9.28
N LEU A 215 19.06 9.33 9.68
CA LEU A 215 17.83 8.65 10.09
C LEU A 215 16.59 9.22 9.39
N HIS A 216 16.50 10.54 9.28
CA HIS A 216 15.35 11.21 8.70
C HIS A 216 15.63 11.74 7.30
N PHE A 217 14.63 11.73 6.43
CA PHE A 217 14.75 12.35 5.10
C PHE A 217 14.69 13.88 5.15
N THR A 218 15.24 14.53 4.13
CA THR A 218 15.03 15.97 3.87
C THR A 218 13.61 16.21 3.35
N PRO A 219 13.14 17.48 3.25
CA PRO A 219 11.87 17.77 2.58
C PRO A 219 11.78 17.16 1.17
N GLU A 220 12.87 17.22 0.40
CA GLU A 220 12.99 16.63 -0.93
C GLU A 220 12.91 15.10 -0.88
N GLY A 221 13.62 14.47 0.06
CA GLY A 221 13.53 13.03 0.29
C GLY A 221 12.12 12.58 0.67
N TYR A 222 11.42 13.34 1.52
CA TYR A 222 10.00 13.06 1.85
C TYR A 222 9.07 13.20 0.66
N LYS A 223 9.31 14.18 -0.23
CA LYS A 223 8.54 14.33 -1.47
C LYS A 223 8.76 13.12 -2.40
N GLY A 224 10.00 12.65 -2.53
CA GLY A 224 10.31 11.43 -3.28
C GLY A 224 9.65 10.19 -2.67
N MET A 225 9.66 10.08 -1.35
CA MET A 225 9.01 8.98 -0.63
C MET A 225 7.50 8.95 -0.86
N GLY A 226 6.82 10.10 -0.70
CA GLY A 226 5.38 10.18 -0.90
C GLY A 226 4.96 9.88 -2.34
N GLN A 227 5.75 10.32 -3.32
CA GLN A 227 5.53 9.97 -4.73
C GLN A 227 5.60 8.45 -4.96
N ARG A 228 6.65 7.78 -4.45
CA ARG A 228 6.81 6.32 -4.62
C ARG A 228 5.73 5.52 -3.91
N PHE A 229 5.31 5.95 -2.72
CA PHE A 229 4.20 5.33 -2.01
C PHE A 229 2.89 5.44 -2.79
N ALA A 230 2.61 6.59 -3.41
CA ALA A 230 1.42 6.77 -4.23
C ALA A 230 1.46 5.89 -5.49
N GLU A 231 2.59 5.84 -6.20
CA GLU A 231 2.76 4.97 -7.37
C GLU A 231 2.55 3.50 -7.04
N ALA A 232 3.09 3.05 -5.91
CA ALA A 232 2.90 1.69 -5.42
C ALA A 232 1.43 1.40 -5.08
N ALA A 233 0.75 2.32 -4.38
CA ALA A 233 -0.67 2.20 -4.05
C ALA A 233 -1.54 2.13 -5.31
N ILE A 234 -1.30 3.04 -6.27
CA ILE A 234 -2.00 3.08 -7.56
C ILE A 234 -1.85 1.76 -8.30
N LYS A 235 -0.63 1.22 -8.35
CA LYS A 235 -0.34 -0.06 -9.00
C LYS A 235 -1.08 -1.23 -8.36
N LEU A 236 -1.21 -1.27 -7.03
CA LEU A 236 -1.94 -2.34 -6.34
C LEU A 236 -3.45 -2.25 -6.54
N ILE A 237 -4.00 -1.03 -6.64
CA ILE A 237 -5.44 -0.82 -6.89
C ILE A 237 -5.82 -1.14 -8.34
N SER A 238 -4.90 -0.92 -9.28
CA SER A 238 -5.17 -1.06 -10.73
C SER A 238 -4.86 -2.46 -11.29
N GLN A 239 -4.65 -3.46 -10.42
CA GLN A 239 -4.33 -4.86 -10.80
C GLN A 239 -5.57 -5.68 -11.11
#